data_AF-A0A4V1LYE5-F1
#
_entry.id   AF-A0A4V1LYE5-F1
#
_cell.length_a   1.000
_cell.length_b   1.000
_cell.length_c   1.000
_cell.angle_alpha   90.00
_cell.angle_beta   90.00
_cell.angle_gamma   90.00
#
_symmetry.space_group_name_H-M   'P 1'
#
loop_
_entity.id
_entity.type
_entity.pdbx_description
1 polymer ?
#
loop_
_entity_poly.entity_id
_entity_poly.type
_entity_poly.pdbx_seq_one_letter_code
_entity_poly.pdbx_strand_id
1 'polypeptide(L)'
;MKLLKLLFIATFVTTFLNASDPMQKSMSVMEKGMNLIQKGFLNNNLDLIKEGNELVKEGNELFSDRKLIAKYLPENKKHMVNIAENASKRIALDVVELEESLKNKAYIKAANSYSDMLNACSNCHSIVRSW
;
A
#
# COMPACT_ATOMS: atom_id res chain seq x y z
N MET A 1 52.45 -16.00 20.67
CA MET A 1 51.43 -17.07 20.84
C MET A 1 51.10 -17.22 22.32
N LYS A 2 49.82 -17.44 22.65
CA LYS A 2 49.26 -17.75 23.99
C LYS A 2 48.92 -16.58 24.93
N LEU A 3 47.94 -15.78 24.54
CA LEU A 3 46.95 -15.11 25.41
C LEU A 3 45.73 -14.75 24.53
N LEU A 4 45.18 -15.68 23.76
CA LEU A 4 44.13 -16.60 24.18
C LEU A 4 43.06 -15.95 25.11
N LYS A 5 42.03 -15.45 24.44
CA LYS A 5 40.60 -15.63 24.75
C LYS A 5 39.93 -14.70 25.78
N LEU A 6 38.75 -14.25 25.32
CA LEU A 6 37.57 -13.84 26.07
C LEU A 6 37.48 -12.36 26.47
N LEU A 7 37.08 -11.55 25.49
CA LEU A 7 36.00 -10.58 25.70
C LEU A 7 35.03 -10.73 24.54
N PHE A 8 34.16 -11.73 24.66
CA PHE A 8 32.94 -11.81 23.85
C PHE A 8 32.09 -10.60 24.23
N ILE A 9 32.09 -9.57 23.39
CA ILE A 9 31.00 -8.60 23.36
C ILE A 9 29.81 -9.38 22.83
N ALA A 10 29.03 -9.96 23.74
CA ALA A 10 27.68 -10.39 23.45
C ALA A 10 26.81 -9.13 23.31
N THR A 11 26.95 -8.43 22.18
CA THR A 11 25.87 -7.58 21.69
C THR A 11 24.77 -8.53 21.24
N PHE A 12 23.95 -8.91 22.21
CA PHE A 12 22.62 -9.43 21.95
C PHE A 12 21.85 -8.29 21.30
N VAL A 13 21.98 -8.15 19.97
CA VAL A 13 21.06 -7.34 19.18
C VAL A 13 19.74 -8.09 19.29
N THR A 14 18.93 -7.70 20.27
CA THR A 14 17.50 -8.01 20.24
C THR A 14 16.96 -7.30 19.01
N THR A 15 16.96 -7.98 17.87
CA THR A 15 16.03 -7.67 16.82
C THR A 15 14.65 -7.94 17.41
N PHE A 16 14.07 -6.91 18.03
CA PHE A 16 12.64 -6.91 18.27
C PHE A 16 12.01 -7.09 16.89
N LEU A 17 11.53 -8.31 16.63
CA LEU A 17 10.56 -8.61 15.60
C LEU A 17 9.29 -7.84 15.99
N ASN A 18 9.31 -6.52 15.81
CA ASN A 18 8.11 -5.72 15.79
C ASN A 18 7.38 -6.19 14.54
N ALA A 19 6.33 -7.00 14.71
CA ALA A 19 5.36 -7.19 13.65
C ALA A 19 4.94 -5.80 13.20
N SER A 20 5.34 -5.42 11.98
CA SER A 20 5.09 -4.08 11.45
C SER A 20 3.58 -3.83 11.50
N ASP A 21 3.17 -2.71 12.08
CA ASP A 21 1.78 -2.28 12.15
C ASP A 21 1.08 -2.50 10.78
N PRO A 22 -0.05 -3.23 10.72
CA PRO A 22 -0.69 -3.60 9.45
C PRO A 22 -1.01 -2.40 8.56
N MET A 23 -1.46 -1.29 9.15
CA MET A 23 -1.73 -0.05 8.42
C MET A 23 -0.43 0.52 7.84
N GLN A 24 0.63 0.67 8.63
CA GLN A 24 1.92 1.18 8.12
C GLN A 24 2.49 0.30 7.00
N LYS A 25 2.43 -1.03 7.17
CA LYS A 25 2.90 -1.97 6.15
C LYS A 25 2.08 -1.86 4.87
N SER A 26 0.76 -1.83 4.99
CA SER A 26 -0.17 -1.62 3.88
C SER A 26 0.14 -0.33 3.11
N MET A 27 0.21 0.81 3.81
CA MET A 27 0.46 2.11 3.19
C MET A 27 1.82 2.17 2.50
N SER A 28 2.88 1.63 3.11
CA SER A 28 4.21 1.62 2.51
C SER A 28 4.27 0.77 1.24
N VAL A 29 3.60 -0.39 1.24
CA VAL A 29 3.52 -1.26 0.07
C VAL A 29 2.71 -0.60 -1.06
N MET A 30 1.56 0.00 -0.74
CA MET A 30 0.76 0.72 -1.74
C MET A 30 1.48 1.95 -2.28
N GLU A 31 2.17 2.73 -1.44
CA GLU A 31 2.98 3.87 -1.88
C GLU A 31 4.05 3.44 -2.89
N LYS A 32 4.79 2.36 -2.59
CA LYS A 32 5.76 1.79 -3.53
C LYS A 32 5.07 1.38 -4.84
N GLY A 33 3.92 0.72 -4.76
CA GLY A 33 3.13 0.32 -5.91
C GLY A 33 2.71 1.50 -6.80
N MET A 34 2.12 2.54 -6.19
CA MET A 34 1.69 3.76 -6.89
C MET A 34 2.86 4.47 -7.59
N ASN A 35 4.04 4.53 -6.95
CA ASN A 35 5.25 5.10 -7.54
C ASN A 35 5.74 4.30 -8.76
N LEU A 36 5.69 2.97 -8.69
CA LEU A 36 6.05 2.10 -9.83
C LEU A 36 5.07 2.26 -10.99
N ILE A 37 3.77 2.30 -10.73
CA ILE A 37 2.75 2.54 -11.76
C ILE A 37 3.00 3.88 -12.46
N GLN A 38 3.19 4.95 -11.69
CA GLN A 38 3.47 6.27 -12.24
C GLN A 38 4.73 6.27 -13.10
N LYS A 39 5.83 5.70 -12.59
CA LYS A 39 7.08 5.57 -13.32
C LYS A 39 6.88 4.74 -14.60
N GLY A 40 6.08 3.69 -14.53
CA GLY A 40 5.72 2.84 -15.65
C GLY A 40 5.01 3.63 -16.76
N PHE A 41 3.97 4.39 -16.44
CA PHE A 41 3.29 5.25 -17.43
C PHE A 41 4.21 6.32 -18.01
N LEU A 42 5.01 7.01 -17.18
CA LEU A 42 5.92 8.07 -17.65
C LEU A 42 7.02 7.56 -18.59
N ASN A 43 7.38 6.28 -18.50
CA ASN A 43 8.46 5.67 -19.29
C ASN A 43 7.98 4.60 -20.27
N ASN A 44 6.66 4.47 -20.48
CA ASN A 44 6.05 3.41 -21.29
C ASN A 44 6.54 1.99 -20.92
N ASN A 45 6.78 1.74 -19.64
CA ASN A 45 7.29 0.47 -19.13
C ASN A 45 6.15 -0.33 -18.48
N LEU A 46 5.60 -1.30 -19.24
CA LEU A 46 4.47 -2.12 -18.80
C LEU A 46 4.79 -3.02 -17.60
N ASP A 47 6.03 -3.44 -17.43
CA ASP A 47 6.41 -4.33 -16.34
C ASP A 47 6.42 -3.58 -15.00
N LEU A 48 6.88 -2.31 -14.99
CA LEU A 48 6.75 -1.45 -13.82
C LEU A 48 5.29 -1.19 -13.45
N ILE A 49 4.41 -1.03 -14.45
CA ILE A 49 2.98 -0.86 -14.20
C ILE A 49 2.41 -2.12 -13.54
N LYS A 50 2.72 -3.30 -14.07
CA LYS A 50 2.23 -4.58 -13.52
C LYS A 50 2.76 -4.85 -12.12
N GLU A 51 4.07 -4.68 -11.90
CA GLU A 51 4.69 -4.83 -10.58
C GLU A 51 4.05 -3.86 -9.58
N GLY A 52 3.88 -2.61 -9.97
CA GLY A 52 3.25 -1.61 -9.13
C GLY A 52 1.79 -1.95 -8.80
N ASN A 53 1.02 -2.44 -9.77
CA ASN A 53 -0.38 -2.85 -9.57
C ASN A 53 -0.51 -4.01 -8.59
N GLU A 54 0.38 -5.00 -8.65
CA GLU A 54 0.40 -6.12 -7.70
C GLU A 54 0.72 -5.64 -6.28
N LEU A 55 1.69 -4.72 -6.14
CA LEU A 55 1.97 -4.13 -4.82
C LEU A 55 0.78 -3.34 -4.27
N VAL A 56 0.06 -2.56 -5.09
CA VAL A 56 -1.14 -1.87 -4.63
C VAL A 56 -2.20 -2.87 -4.15
N LYS A 57 -2.38 -3.97 -4.89
CA LYS A 57 -3.30 -5.06 -4.51
C LYS A 57 -2.92 -5.69 -3.18
N GLU A 58 -1.68 -6.16 -3.05
CA GLU A 58 -1.15 -6.76 -1.81
C GLU A 58 -1.29 -5.80 -0.63
N GLY A 59 -0.88 -4.54 -0.82
CA GLY A 59 -0.97 -3.50 0.20
C GLY A 59 -2.42 -3.24 0.63
N ASN A 60 -3.36 -3.16 -0.31
CA ASN A 60 -4.77 -2.94 -0.01
C ASN A 60 -5.39 -4.13 0.75
N GLU A 61 -5.05 -5.37 0.40
CA GLU A 61 -5.52 -6.58 1.08
C GLU A 61 -5.14 -6.59 2.57
N LEU A 62 -3.92 -6.12 2.91
CA LEU A 62 -3.45 -6.00 4.30
C LEU A 62 -4.29 -5.03 5.16
N PHE A 63 -5.05 -4.11 4.55
CA PHE A 63 -5.83 -3.08 5.26
C PHE A 63 -7.24 -2.87 4.66
N SER A 64 -7.91 -3.97 4.32
CA SER A 64 -9.24 -3.95 3.71
C SER A 64 -10.38 -4.31 4.67
N ASP A 65 -10.07 -4.96 5.80
CA ASP A 65 -11.09 -5.38 6.78
C ASP A 65 -11.69 -4.17 7.52
N ARG A 66 -13.03 -4.09 7.53
CA ARG A 66 -13.76 -2.99 8.17
C ARG A 66 -13.43 -2.84 9.65
N LYS A 67 -13.28 -3.94 10.40
CA LYS A 67 -12.98 -3.87 11.84
C LYS A 67 -11.56 -3.36 12.05
N LEU A 68 -10.61 -3.77 11.22
CA LEU A 68 -9.25 -3.26 11.22
C LEU A 68 -9.23 -1.76 10.90
N ILE A 69 -9.84 -1.34 9.79
CA ILE A 69 -9.94 0.07 9.38
C ILE A 69 -10.52 0.93 10.51
N ALA A 70 -11.61 0.48 11.14
CA ALA A 70 -12.24 1.20 12.25
C ALA A 70 -11.28 1.49 13.41
N LYS A 71 -10.30 0.62 13.68
CA LYS A 71 -9.32 0.82 14.77
C LYS A 71 -8.42 2.03 14.53
N TYR A 72 -8.07 2.32 13.29
CA TYR A 72 -7.14 3.40 12.93
C TYR A 72 -7.81 4.73 12.62
N LEU A 73 -9.15 4.77 12.52
CA LEU A 73 -9.85 6.03 12.39
C LEU A 73 -9.76 6.86 13.68
N PRO A 74 -9.64 8.19 13.58
CA PRO A 74 -9.79 9.08 14.74
C PRO A 74 -11.11 8.84 15.49
N GLU A 75 -11.12 9.02 16.81
CA GLU A 75 -12.30 8.75 17.65
C GLU A 75 -13.54 9.53 17.19
N ASN A 76 -13.37 10.81 16.83
CA ASN A 76 -14.46 11.63 16.31
C ASN A 76 -14.89 11.28 14.86
N LYS A 77 -14.19 10.38 14.18
CA LYS A 77 -14.46 9.97 12.79
C LYS A 77 -14.76 8.47 12.64
N LYS A 78 -14.89 7.70 13.73
CA LYS A 78 -15.23 6.25 13.67
C LYS A 78 -16.50 5.95 12.86
N HIS A 79 -17.48 6.85 12.89
CA HIS A 79 -18.72 6.71 12.13
C HIS A 79 -18.52 6.75 10.60
N MET A 80 -17.38 7.24 10.12
CA MET A 80 -17.02 7.34 8.70
C MET A 80 -16.32 6.07 8.15
N VAL A 81 -16.29 4.98 8.91
CA VAL A 81 -15.64 3.72 8.51
C VAL A 81 -16.12 3.17 7.16
N ASN A 82 -17.38 3.40 6.82
CA ASN A 82 -17.93 3.04 5.52
C ASN A 82 -17.22 3.72 4.35
N ILE A 83 -16.77 4.97 4.52
CA ILE A 83 -16.07 5.71 3.46
C ILE A 83 -14.68 5.10 3.26
N ALA A 84 -13.95 4.81 4.35
CA ALA A 84 -12.63 4.18 4.28
C ALA A 84 -12.71 2.74 3.72
N GLU A 85 -13.72 1.97 4.12
CA GLU A 85 -14.00 0.63 3.55
C GLU A 85 -14.30 0.72 2.04
N ASN A 86 -15.13 1.69 1.63
CA ASN A 86 -15.46 1.88 0.22
C ASN A 86 -14.25 2.33 -0.61
N ALA A 87 -13.34 3.14 -0.04
CA ALA A 87 -12.09 3.48 -0.68
C ALA A 87 -11.23 2.24 -0.94
N SER A 88 -11.09 1.34 0.03
CA SER A 88 -10.37 0.07 -0.15
C SER A 88 -11.01 -0.82 -1.21
N LYS A 89 -12.35 -0.93 -1.23
CA LYS A 89 -13.08 -1.66 -2.28
C LYS A 89 -12.87 -1.04 -3.66
N ARG A 90 -12.85 0.30 -3.75
CA ARG A 90 -12.60 1.00 -5.01
C ARG A 90 -11.20 0.71 -5.53
N ILE A 91 -10.18 0.80 -4.68
CA ILE A 91 -8.80 0.42 -5.04
C ILE A 91 -8.75 -1.02 -5.58
N ALA A 92 -9.42 -1.97 -4.93
CA ALA A 92 -9.45 -3.35 -5.41
C ALA A 92 -10.07 -3.50 -6.82
N LEU A 93 -11.12 -2.73 -7.11
CA LEU A 93 -11.75 -2.71 -8.44
C LEU A 93 -10.83 -2.05 -9.48
N ASP A 94 -10.23 -0.92 -9.14
CA ASP A 94 -9.36 -0.18 -10.05
C ASP A 94 -8.10 -0.99 -10.39
N VAL A 95 -7.60 -1.82 -9.46
CA VAL A 95 -6.47 -2.75 -9.69
C VAL A 95 -6.82 -3.75 -10.78
N VAL A 96 -8.02 -4.33 -10.71
CA VAL A 96 -8.51 -5.28 -11.72
C VAL A 96 -8.75 -4.58 -13.05
N GLU A 97 -9.34 -3.39 -13.05
CA GLU A 97 -9.60 -2.64 -14.27
C GLU A 97 -8.30 -2.18 -14.95
N LEU A 98 -7.29 -1.79 -14.18
CA LEU A 98 -5.97 -1.48 -14.70
C LEU A 98 -5.37 -2.71 -15.38
N GLU A 99 -5.36 -3.86 -14.71
CA GLU A 99 -4.82 -5.11 -15.25
C GLU A 99 -5.52 -5.51 -16.57
N GLU A 100 -6.85 -5.44 -16.59
CA GLU A 100 -7.65 -5.76 -17.78
C GLU A 100 -7.41 -4.76 -18.91
N SER A 101 -7.28 -3.47 -18.59
CA SER A 101 -6.97 -2.44 -19.57
C SER A 101 -5.59 -2.65 -20.20
N LEU A 102 -4.59 -3.10 -19.43
CA LEU A 102 -3.28 -3.47 -19.97
C LEU A 102 -3.37 -4.68 -20.92
N LYS A 103 -4.11 -5.73 -20.55
CA LYS A 103 -4.33 -6.91 -21.42
C LYS A 103 -4.93 -6.52 -22.77
N ASN A 104 -5.88 -5.59 -22.75
CA ASN A 104 -6.54 -5.07 -23.94
C ASN A 104 -5.77 -3.96 -24.67
N LYS A 105 -4.54 -3.63 -24.23
CA LYS A 105 -3.73 -2.51 -24.75
C LYS A 105 -4.44 -1.14 -24.69
N ALA A 106 -5.43 -1.01 -23.82
CA ALA A 106 -6.19 0.21 -23.58
C ALA A 106 -5.45 1.12 -22.58
N TYR A 107 -4.27 1.61 -22.95
CA TYR A 107 -3.35 2.26 -22.01
C TYR A 107 -3.88 3.54 -21.37
N ILE A 108 -4.69 4.33 -22.09
CA ILE A 108 -5.36 5.52 -21.53
C ILE A 108 -6.36 5.09 -20.45
N LYS A 109 -7.08 3.98 -20.67
CA LYS A 109 -8.00 3.43 -19.69
C LYS A 109 -7.25 2.93 -18.44
N ALA A 110 -6.12 2.26 -18.64
CA ALA A 110 -5.25 1.84 -17.54
C ALA A 110 -4.74 3.05 -16.71
N ALA A 111 -4.38 4.16 -17.37
CA ALA A 111 -3.96 5.39 -16.69
C ALA A 111 -5.10 6.06 -15.92
N ASN A 112 -6.33 5.98 -16.42
CA ASN A 112 -7.51 6.43 -15.70
C ASN A 112 -7.75 5.60 -14.43
N SER A 113 -7.64 4.26 -14.51
CA SER A 113 -7.76 3.40 -13.32
C SER A 113 -6.70 3.72 -12.26
N TYR A 114 -5.45 4.01 -12.66
CA TYR A 114 -4.43 4.51 -11.73
C TYR A 114 -4.83 5.84 -11.06
N SER A 115 -5.44 6.76 -11.81
CA SER A 115 -5.92 8.03 -11.27
C SER A 115 -7.08 7.82 -10.29
N ASP A 116 -7.96 6.86 -10.57
CA ASP A 116 -9.06 6.47 -9.69
C ASP A 116 -8.57 5.86 -8.37
N MET A 117 -7.51 5.03 -8.41
CA MET A 117 -6.83 4.55 -7.20
C MET A 117 -6.32 5.72 -6.36
N LEU A 118 -5.66 6.69 -6.99
CA LEU A 118 -5.15 7.87 -6.28
C LEU A 118 -6.29 8.65 -5.60
N ASN A 119 -7.40 8.85 -6.31
CA ASN A 119 -8.59 9.51 -5.76
C ASN A 119 -9.17 8.72 -4.56
N ALA A 120 -9.23 7.39 -4.64
CA ALA A 120 -9.67 6.55 -3.53
C ALA A 120 -8.73 6.66 -2.32
N CYS A 121 -7.41 6.66 -2.53
CA CYS A 121 -6.42 6.92 -1.49
C CYS A 121 -6.66 8.28 -0.82
N SER A 122 -6.89 9.34 -1.60
CA SER A 122 -7.17 10.69 -1.09
C SER A 122 -8.45 10.76 -0.25
N ASN A 123 -9.50 10.01 -0.61
CA ASN A 123 -10.73 9.95 0.18
C ASN A 123 -10.51 9.36 1.58
N CYS A 124 -9.66 8.34 1.71
CA CYS A 124 -9.31 7.82 3.05
C CYS A 124 -8.40 8.80 3.80
N HIS A 125 -7.45 9.42 3.10
CA HIS A 125 -6.51 10.38 3.70
C HIS A 125 -7.18 11.65 4.21
N SER A 126 -8.23 12.18 3.56
CA SER A 126 -8.98 13.34 4.09
C SER A 126 -9.63 13.03 5.44
N ILE A 127 -10.03 11.78 5.68
CA ILE A 127 -10.58 11.33 6.96
C ILE A 127 -9.47 11.18 7.99
N VAL A 128 -8.43 10.39 7.70
CA VAL A 128 -7.41 10.02 8.70
C VAL A 128 -6.41 11.14 8.95
N ARG A 129 -5.98 11.86 7.91
CA ARG A 129 -4.94 12.89 7.96
C ARG A 129 -5.49 14.32 8.01
N SER A 130 -6.80 14.50 7.85
CA SER A 130 -7.46 15.82 7.80
C SER A 130 -6.87 16.75 6.75
N TRP A 131 -6.65 16.19 5.55
CA TRP A 131 -6.43 16.97 4.34
C TRP A 131 -7.61 17.88 4.03
#